data_AF-A0A7S1YRS8-F1
#
_entry.id   AF-A0A7S1YRS8-F1
#
_cell.length_a   1.000
_cell.length_b   1.000
_cell.length_c   1.000
_cell.angle_alpha   90.00
_cell.angle_beta   90.00
_cell.angle_gamma   90.00
#
_symmetry.space_group_name_H-M   'P 1'
#
loop_
_entity.id
_entity.type
_entity.pdbx_description
1 polymer ?
#
loop_
_entity_poly.entity_id
_entity_poly.type
_entity_poly.pdbx_seq_one_letter_code
_entity_poly.pdbx_strand_id
1 'polypeptide(L)'
;RLRSMCETDFNKLLKSSRSMKESLENMCLRRVFKKAVVKKMNKSFPSASELREVFDAVDLDHSGTLDMNEIKEVLNFLDTKLTKRQTKDILRSLDLDGSGEIDFEEFKNIFGKQ
;
A
#
# COMPACT_ATOMS: atom_id res chain seq x y z
N ARG A 1 3.72 -28.50 -11.30
CA ARG A 1 2.90 -28.99 -10.16
C ARG A 1 3.54 -28.48 -8.87
N LEU A 2 3.31 -27.20 -8.52
CA LEU A 2 3.88 -26.54 -7.34
C LEU A 2 3.10 -26.97 -6.08
N ARG A 3 3.27 -28.22 -5.66
CA ARG A 3 2.72 -28.71 -4.39
C ARG A 3 3.85 -28.74 -3.38
N SER A 4 3.65 -28.04 -2.26
CA SER A 4 4.47 -28.10 -1.04
C SER A 4 5.83 -27.41 -1.09
N MET A 5 5.86 -26.09 -1.29
CA MET A 5 6.89 -25.29 -0.63
C MET A 5 6.33 -24.88 0.74
N CYS A 6 7.01 -25.27 1.81
CA CYS A 6 6.66 -24.78 3.15
C CYS A 6 6.88 -23.26 3.19
N GLU A 7 6.06 -22.56 3.98
CA GLU A 7 6.16 -21.11 4.24
C GLU A 7 7.60 -20.68 4.60
N THR A 8 8.37 -21.58 5.21
CA THR A 8 9.77 -21.42 5.57
C THR A 8 10.71 -21.30 4.37
N ASP A 9 10.52 -22.07 3.29
CA ASP A 9 11.41 -22.06 2.13
C ASP A 9 11.20 -20.81 1.27
N PHE A 10 9.95 -20.38 1.11
CA PHE A 10 9.64 -19.13 0.43
C PHE A 10 10.16 -17.92 1.23
N ASN A 11 9.97 -17.92 2.56
CA ASN A 11 10.56 -16.90 3.44
C ASN A 11 12.10 -16.90 3.41
N LYS A 12 12.75 -18.07 3.24
CA LYS A 12 14.21 -18.19 3.15
C LYS A 12 14.73 -17.69 1.80
N LEU A 13 13.96 -17.90 0.72
CA LEU A 13 14.24 -17.35 -0.61
C LEU A 13 14.11 -15.82 -0.63
N LEU A 14 13.04 -15.30 -0.02
CA LEU A 14 12.84 -13.87 0.20
C LEU A 14 13.98 -13.27 1.04
N LYS A 15 14.42 -13.95 2.10
CA LYS A 15 15.57 -13.47 2.91
C LYS A 15 16.92 -13.51 2.17
N SER A 16 17.04 -14.31 1.11
CA SER A 16 18.31 -14.49 0.38
C SER A 16 18.55 -13.42 -0.70
N SER A 17 17.53 -12.69 -1.13
CA SER A 17 17.68 -11.54 -2.02
C SER A 17 16.89 -10.36 -1.48
N ARG A 18 17.59 -9.44 -0.78
CA ARG A 18 17.00 -8.21 -0.22
C ARG A 18 16.22 -7.44 -1.28
N SER A 19 16.81 -7.27 -2.47
CA SER A 19 16.20 -6.55 -3.59
C SER A 19 14.89 -7.18 -4.10
N MET A 20 14.81 -8.52 -4.21
CA MET A 20 13.58 -9.18 -4.66
C MET A 20 12.50 -9.19 -3.59
N LYS A 21 12.86 -9.39 -2.32
CA LYS A 21 11.91 -9.40 -1.22
C LYS A 21 11.27 -8.03 -1.04
N GLU A 22 12.06 -6.97 -1.06
CA GLU A 22 11.58 -5.59 -0.91
C GLU A 22 10.68 -5.22 -2.11
N SER A 23 11.05 -5.65 -3.32
CA SER A 23 10.22 -5.47 -4.52
C SER A 23 8.89 -6.24 -4.47
N LEU A 24 8.90 -7.50 -3.98
CA LEU A 24 7.69 -8.33 -3.87
C LEU A 24 6.79 -7.91 -2.70
N GLU A 25 7.38 -7.51 -1.57
CA GLU A 25 6.65 -6.95 -0.42
C GLU A 25 6.00 -5.62 -0.82
N ASN A 26 6.75 -4.68 -1.41
CA ASN A 26 6.19 -3.41 -1.89
C ASN A 26 5.10 -3.63 -2.97
N MET A 27 5.31 -4.58 -3.88
CA MET A 27 4.32 -4.92 -4.91
C MET A 27 3.01 -5.48 -4.31
N CYS A 28 3.08 -6.36 -3.31
CA CYS A 28 1.90 -6.94 -2.67
C CYS A 28 1.19 -5.92 -1.78
N LEU A 29 1.93 -5.11 -1.03
CA LEU A 29 1.38 -4.10 -0.12
C LEU A 29 0.67 -2.98 -0.90
N ARG A 30 1.27 -2.54 -2.03
CA ARG A 30 0.63 -1.58 -2.96
C ARG A 30 -0.67 -2.12 -3.57
N ARG A 31 -0.74 -3.43 -3.89
CA ARG A 31 -1.99 -4.06 -4.38
C ARG A 31 -3.08 -4.09 -3.33
N VAL A 32 -2.73 -4.36 -2.06
CA VAL A 32 -3.69 -4.33 -0.95
C VAL A 32 -4.26 -2.92 -0.81
N PHE A 33 -3.41 -1.91 -0.80
CA PHE A 33 -3.83 -0.51 -0.74
C PHE A 33 -4.71 -0.12 -1.95
N LYS A 34 -4.27 -0.45 -3.18
CA LYS A 34 -5.04 -0.22 -4.43
C LYS A 34 -6.45 -0.82 -4.34
N LYS A 35 -6.57 -2.06 -3.84
CA LYS A 35 -7.84 -2.75 -3.67
C LYS A 35 -8.71 -2.07 -2.60
N ALA A 36 -8.10 -1.57 -1.53
CA ALA A 36 -8.80 -0.90 -0.44
C ALA A 36 -9.44 0.41 -0.92
N VAL A 37 -8.67 1.21 -1.67
CA VAL A 37 -9.15 2.43 -2.33
C VAL A 37 -10.30 2.14 -3.28
N VAL A 38 -10.16 1.14 -4.17
CA VAL A 38 -11.23 0.72 -5.09
C VAL A 38 -12.53 0.40 -4.36
N LYS A 39 -12.42 -0.32 -3.23
CA LYS A 39 -13.58 -0.68 -2.41
C LYS A 39 -14.20 0.53 -1.70
N LYS A 40 -13.37 1.41 -1.15
CA LYS A 40 -13.80 2.66 -0.49
C LYS A 40 -14.55 3.57 -1.45
N MET A 41 -14.05 3.71 -2.68
CA MET A 41 -14.60 4.57 -3.72
C MET A 41 -15.78 3.94 -4.48
N ASN A 42 -15.97 2.63 -4.36
CA ASN A 42 -16.90 1.85 -5.19
C ASN A 42 -16.71 2.10 -6.70
N LYS A 43 -15.46 2.30 -7.13
CA LYS A 43 -15.05 2.61 -8.51
C LYS A 43 -13.75 1.88 -8.85
N SER A 44 -13.45 1.71 -10.14
CA SER A 44 -12.14 1.21 -10.59
C SER A 44 -11.01 2.10 -10.10
N PHE A 45 -9.80 1.55 -9.96
CA PHE A 45 -8.69 2.36 -9.47
C PHE A 45 -8.41 3.49 -10.46
N PRO A 46 -8.30 4.74 -9.99
CA PRO A 46 -8.33 5.88 -10.88
C PRO A 46 -7.10 5.99 -11.77
N SER A 47 -7.31 6.66 -12.90
CA SER A 47 -6.24 7.09 -13.80
C SER A 47 -5.37 8.17 -13.15
N ALA A 48 -4.20 8.48 -13.73
CA ALA A 48 -3.28 9.49 -13.20
C ALA A 48 -3.95 10.86 -12.94
N SER A 49 -4.96 11.23 -13.73
CA SER A 49 -5.77 12.44 -13.57
C SER A 49 -6.72 12.42 -12.37
N GLU A 50 -7.12 11.23 -11.91
CA GLU A 50 -8.09 11.03 -10.82
C GLU A 50 -7.39 10.59 -9.52
N LEU A 51 -6.05 10.48 -9.52
CA LEU A 51 -5.27 10.16 -8.31
C LEU A 51 -5.46 11.21 -7.23
N ARG A 52 -5.70 12.47 -7.61
CA ARG A 52 -5.97 13.55 -6.67
C ARG A 52 -7.27 13.32 -5.92
N GLU A 53 -8.34 12.95 -6.62
CA GLU A 53 -9.63 12.61 -6.00
C GLU A 53 -9.50 11.42 -5.05
N VAL A 54 -8.66 10.44 -5.40
CA VAL A 54 -8.37 9.33 -4.50
C VAL A 54 -7.59 9.75 -3.28
N PHE A 55 -6.58 10.59 -3.44
CA PHE A 55 -5.82 11.11 -2.32
C PHE A 55 -6.74 11.89 -1.37
N ASP A 56 -7.52 12.81 -1.91
CA ASP A 56 -8.43 13.68 -1.13
C ASP A 56 -9.55 12.90 -0.42
N ALA A 57 -9.91 11.69 -0.86
CA ALA A 57 -10.90 10.85 -0.18
C ALA A 57 -10.30 9.92 0.88
N VAL A 58 -8.96 9.79 0.89
CA VAL A 58 -8.21 9.08 1.92
C VAL A 58 -7.72 10.04 2.99
N ASP A 59 -7.30 11.24 2.58
CA ASP A 59 -6.93 12.39 3.41
C ASP A 59 -8.20 12.95 4.08
N LEU A 60 -8.49 12.47 5.29
CA LEU A 60 -9.72 12.78 6.02
C LEU A 60 -9.65 14.13 6.71
N ASP A 61 -8.45 14.55 7.10
CA ASP A 61 -8.21 15.83 7.75
C ASP A 61 -7.79 16.95 6.78
N HIS A 62 -7.57 16.60 5.51
CA HIS A 62 -7.12 17.50 4.45
C HIS A 62 -5.78 18.16 4.77
N SER A 63 -4.90 17.43 5.46
CA SER A 63 -3.54 17.87 5.77
C SER A 63 -2.64 17.94 4.53
N GLY A 64 -3.01 17.27 3.43
CA GLY A 64 -2.22 17.15 2.21
C GLY A 64 -1.19 16.03 2.26
N THR A 65 -1.23 15.21 3.30
CA THR A 65 -0.36 14.07 3.59
C THR A 65 -1.19 12.94 4.16
N LEU A 66 -0.87 11.69 3.88
CA LEU A 66 -1.59 10.54 4.45
C LEU A 66 -0.85 9.98 5.64
N ASP A 67 -1.47 10.06 6.82
CA ASP A 67 -0.88 9.54 8.04
C ASP A 67 -1.16 8.03 8.25
N MET A 68 -0.53 7.44 9.27
CA MET A 68 -0.74 6.02 9.60
C MET A 68 -2.22 5.69 9.92
N ASN A 69 -2.96 6.62 10.52
CA ASN A 69 -4.34 6.41 10.91
C ASN A 69 -5.28 6.42 9.70
N GLU A 70 -5.08 7.33 8.75
CA GLU A 70 -5.85 7.44 7.51
C GLU A 70 -5.62 6.23 6.61
N ILE A 71 -4.36 5.80 6.48
CA ILE A 71 -4.02 4.55 5.79
C ILE A 71 -4.71 3.37 6.48
N LYS A 72 -4.72 3.33 7.81
CA LYS A 72 -5.42 2.28 8.56
C LYS A 72 -6.92 2.30 8.30
N GLU A 73 -7.55 3.46 8.28
CA GLU A 73 -8.98 3.60 8.04
C GLU A 73 -9.35 3.07 6.66
N VAL A 74 -8.63 3.47 5.61
CA VAL A 74 -8.84 2.94 4.24
C VAL A 74 -8.66 1.43 4.19
N LEU A 75 -7.65 0.90 4.87
CA LEU A 75 -7.40 -0.53 4.91
C LEU A 75 -8.48 -1.31 5.68
N ASN A 76 -9.07 -0.72 6.73
CA ASN A 76 -10.20 -1.30 7.46
C ASN A 76 -11.42 -1.48 6.54
N PHE A 77 -11.60 -0.63 5.52
CA PHE A 77 -12.67 -0.82 4.53
C PHE A 77 -12.46 -2.08 3.69
N LEU A 78 -11.21 -2.45 3.38
CA LEU A 78 -10.90 -3.67 2.64
C LEU A 78 -11.11 -4.92 3.49
N ASP A 79 -10.48 -4.93 4.66
CA ASP A 79 -10.34 -6.10 5.51
C ASP A 79 -10.26 -5.67 6.97
N THR A 80 -11.21 -6.12 7.79
CA THR A 80 -11.37 -5.70 9.20
C THR A 80 -10.30 -6.29 10.15
N LYS A 81 -9.22 -6.85 9.61
CA LYS A 81 -8.25 -7.68 10.34
C LYS A 81 -6.77 -7.31 10.14
N LEU A 82 -6.46 -6.21 9.45
CA LEU A 82 -5.05 -5.80 9.34
C LEU A 82 -4.54 -5.32 10.70
N THR A 83 -3.40 -5.88 11.11
CA THR A 83 -2.73 -5.50 12.35
C THR A 83 -1.97 -4.19 12.18
N LYS A 84 -1.76 -3.44 13.27
CA LYS A 84 -0.95 -2.21 13.26
C LYS A 84 0.42 -2.40 12.59
N ARG A 85 1.01 -3.59 12.74
CA ARG A 85 2.29 -3.93 12.11
C ARG A 85 2.18 -3.97 10.59
N GLN A 86 1.16 -4.62 10.06
CA GLN A 86 0.92 -4.67 8.61
C GLN A 86 0.60 -3.29 8.05
N THR A 87 -0.18 -2.47 8.75
CA THR A 87 -0.41 -1.07 8.36
C THR A 87 0.90 -0.30 8.26
N LYS A 88 1.79 -0.45 9.24
CA LYS A 88 3.11 0.20 9.23
C LYS A 88 4.00 -0.30 8.08
N ASP A 89 3.93 -1.59 7.75
CA ASP A 89 4.65 -2.15 6.62
C ASP A 89 4.10 -1.61 5.29
N ILE A 90 2.78 -1.43 5.17
CA ILE A 90 2.15 -0.78 4.01
C ILE A 90 2.59 0.68 3.91
N LEU A 91 2.52 1.44 5.00
CA LEU A 91 2.94 2.84 5.02
C LEU A 91 4.39 2.98 4.55
N ARG A 92 5.30 2.18 5.12
CA ARG A 92 6.73 2.18 4.71
C ARG A 92 6.95 1.79 3.25
N SER A 93 6.03 1.04 2.63
CA SER A 93 6.13 0.68 1.21
C SER A 93 5.70 1.82 0.27
N LEU A 94 5.00 2.81 0.81
CA LEU A 94 4.45 3.97 0.13
C LEU A 94 5.26 5.24 0.40
N ASP A 95 5.71 5.40 1.64
CA ASP A 95 6.63 6.43 2.12
C ASP A 95 8.04 6.17 1.55
N LEU A 96 8.43 6.98 0.56
CA LEU A 96 9.70 6.84 -0.16
C LEU A 96 10.83 7.64 0.49
N ASP A 97 10.49 8.73 1.18
CA ASP A 97 11.44 9.63 1.82
C ASP A 97 11.68 9.30 3.31
N GLY A 98 10.83 8.46 3.91
CA GLY A 98 10.92 8.03 5.31
C GLY A 98 10.34 9.05 6.30
N SER A 99 9.51 9.98 5.84
CA SER A 99 8.86 11.02 6.66
C SER A 99 7.88 10.43 7.68
N GLY A 100 7.34 9.23 7.41
CA GLY A 100 6.30 8.58 8.21
C GLY A 100 4.88 8.97 7.81
N GLU A 101 4.75 9.80 6.78
CA GLU A 101 3.51 10.21 6.12
C GLU A 101 3.69 9.98 4.61
N ILE A 102 2.62 10.03 3.82
CA ILE A 102 2.71 9.86 2.36
C ILE A 102 2.19 11.12 1.69
N ASP A 103 3.07 11.82 0.98
CA ASP A 103 2.66 13.01 0.23
C ASP A 103 2.01 12.66 -1.12
N PHE A 104 1.38 13.65 -1.75
CA PHE A 104 0.71 13.45 -3.03
C PHE A 104 1.68 13.08 -4.17
N GLU A 105 2.91 13.59 -4.18
CA GLU A 105 3.89 13.27 -5.22
C GLU A 105 4.45 11.85 -5.06
N GLU A 106 4.66 11.37 -3.84
CA GLU A 106 4.98 9.98 -3.54
C GLU A 106 3.86 9.05 -3.99
N PHE A 107 2.62 9.39 -3.62
CA PHE A 107 1.42 8.67 -4.06
C PHE A 107 1.35 8.56 -5.59
N LYS A 108 1.55 9.69 -6.28
CA LYS A 108 1.54 9.77 -7.74
C LYS A 108 2.72 9.04 -8.39
N ASN A 109 3.91 9.08 -7.80
CA ASN A 109 5.07 8.35 -8.33
C ASN A 109 4.84 6.83 -8.24
N ILE A 110 4.11 6.37 -7.22
CA ILE A 110 3.79 4.95 -7.01
C ILE A 110 2.63 4.47 -7.89
N PHE A 111 1.56 5.27 -8.00
CA PHE A 111 0.30 4.86 -8.62
C PHE A 111 0.06 5.44 -10.03
N GLY A 112 0.73 6.54 -10.37
CA GLY A 112 0.55 7.30 -11.62
C GLY A 112 1.43 6.88 -12.79
N LYS A 113 2.48 6.09 -12.57
CA LYS A 113 3.22 5.41 -13.65
C LYS A 113 2.56 4.05 -13.94
N GLN A 114 1.55 4.03 -14.79
CA GLN A 114 0.98 2.81 -15.38
C GLN A 114 0.92 2.94 -16.90
#